data_AF-A0A7S2P450-F1
#
_entry.id   AF-A0A7S2P450-F1
#
_cell.length_a   1.000
_cell.length_b   1.000
_cell.length_c   1.000
_cell.angle_alpha   90.00
_cell.angle_beta   90.00
_cell.angle_gamma   90.00
#
_symmetry.space_group_name_H-M   'P 1'
#
loop_
_entity.id
_entity.type
_entity.pdbx_description
1 polymer ?
#
loop_
_entity_poly.entity_id
_entity_poly.type
_entity_poly.pdbx_seq_one_letter_code
_entity_poly.pdbx_strand_id
1 'polypeptide(L)'
;RAQEQLDQHCDGDPNTTAFDYQRAMAATTVAEVENAFIAPIYGFRDNIDYYRCTSCYYYLPGVAVPLYIINAQDDPFFDPEFYPIEETVDGGSLAPVKLLRTKHGGHLGYLFHQLEENETSQDKEAS
;
A
#
# COMPACT_ATOMS: atom_id res chain seq x y z
N ARG A 1 -10.40 0.21 30.06
CA ARG A 1 -9.02 -0.16 29.67
C ARG A 1 -8.49 0.62 28.46
N ALA A 2 -9.04 0.49 27.24
CA ALA A 2 -8.63 1.36 26.13
C ALA A 2 -8.99 2.84 26.42
N GLN A 3 -10.23 3.10 26.87
CA GLN A 3 -10.67 4.45 27.27
C GLN A 3 -9.77 5.04 28.38
N GLU A 4 -9.54 4.31 29.47
CA GLU A 4 -8.63 4.74 30.55
C GLU A 4 -7.19 5.02 30.11
N GLN A 5 -6.63 4.24 29.18
CA GLN A 5 -5.28 4.47 28.69
C GLN A 5 -5.18 5.81 27.92
N LEU A 6 -6.27 6.25 27.29
CA LEU A 6 -6.30 7.53 26.58
C LEU A 6 -6.51 8.68 27.52
N ASP A 7 -7.42 8.53 28.46
CA ASP A 7 -7.68 9.55 29.46
C ASP A 7 -6.42 9.79 30.32
N GLN A 8 -5.57 8.75 30.49
CA GLN A 8 -4.30 8.84 31.22
C GLN A 8 -3.09 9.30 30.39
N HIS A 9 -3.05 9.03 29.08
CA HIS A 9 -1.85 9.26 28.26
C HIS A 9 -2.04 10.23 27.10
N CYS A 10 -3.28 10.52 26.70
CA CYS A 10 -3.60 11.27 25.50
C CYS A 10 -4.46 12.51 25.76
N ASP A 11 -5.25 12.55 26.83
CA ASP A 11 -6.06 13.73 27.16
C ASP A 11 -5.19 14.84 27.77
N GLY A 12 -5.07 15.96 27.06
CA GLY A 12 -4.25 17.12 27.46
C GLY A 12 -2.74 17.03 27.13
N ASP A 13 -2.27 15.98 26.44
CA ASP A 13 -0.90 15.94 25.93
C ASP A 13 -0.79 16.71 24.59
N PRO A 14 0.06 17.75 24.49
CA PRO A 14 0.26 18.51 23.26
C PRO A 14 0.76 17.66 22.07
N ASN A 15 1.30 16.46 22.31
CA ASN A 15 1.71 15.53 21.25
C ASN A 15 0.55 14.70 20.69
N THR A 16 -0.50 14.45 21.48
CA THR A 16 -1.71 13.71 21.05
C THR A 16 -2.84 14.62 20.59
N THR A 17 -2.77 15.93 20.85
CA THR A 17 -3.62 16.94 20.18
C THR A 17 -3.41 17.01 18.67
N ALA A 18 -2.37 16.35 18.14
CA ALA A 18 -2.09 16.30 16.72
C ALA A 18 -3.16 15.56 15.91
N PHE A 19 -4.06 14.78 16.52
CA PHE A 19 -5.07 14.02 15.78
C PHE A 19 -6.34 13.70 16.59
N ASP A 20 -7.45 13.41 15.91
CA ASP A 20 -8.73 13.11 16.56
C ASP A 20 -8.84 11.61 16.88
N TYR A 21 -8.54 11.26 18.13
CA TYR A 21 -8.59 9.87 18.57
C TYR A 21 -9.98 9.23 18.45
N GLN A 22 -11.04 9.93 18.85
CA GLN A 22 -12.39 9.37 18.84
C GLN A 22 -12.81 9.08 17.40
N ARG A 23 -12.50 9.99 16.48
CA ARG A 23 -12.71 9.78 15.05
C ARG A 23 -11.88 8.63 14.50
N ALA A 24 -10.61 8.51 14.90
CA ALA A 24 -9.74 7.41 14.47
C ALA A 24 -10.27 6.04 14.94
N MET A 25 -10.80 5.96 16.17
CA MET A 25 -11.38 4.71 16.68
C MET A 25 -12.77 4.39 16.13
N ALA A 26 -13.53 5.41 15.74
CA ALA A 26 -14.84 5.24 15.11
C ALA A 26 -14.73 4.90 13.60
N ALA A 27 -13.53 4.99 13.02
CA ALA A 27 -13.29 4.71 11.62
C ALA A 27 -13.64 3.25 11.26
N THR A 28 -14.30 3.10 10.12
CA THR A 28 -14.71 1.81 9.54
C THR A 28 -13.93 1.49 8.27
N THR A 29 -13.17 2.46 7.75
CA THR A 29 -12.31 2.31 6.57
C THR A 29 -10.90 2.77 6.85
N VAL A 30 -9.93 2.27 6.07
CA VAL A 30 -8.52 2.70 6.15
C VAL A 30 -8.40 4.20 5.87
N ALA A 31 -9.12 4.71 4.87
CA ALA A 31 -9.13 6.12 4.52
C ALA A 31 -9.62 7.03 5.67
N GLU A 32 -10.58 6.56 6.47
CA GLU A 32 -11.05 7.29 7.66
C GLU A 32 -9.97 7.34 8.76
N VAL A 33 -9.25 6.23 8.99
CA VAL A 33 -8.12 6.20 9.91
C VAL A 33 -7.02 7.15 9.42
N GLU A 34 -6.67 7.10 8.14
CA GLU A 34 -5.64 7.98 7.57
C GLU A 34 -5.99 9.45 7.72
N ASN A 35 -7.24 9.83 7.44
CA ASN A 35 -7.70 11.21 7.60
C ASN A 35 -7.75 11.66 9.07
N ALA A 36 -8.11 10.76 9.99
CA ALA A 36 -8.27 11.08 11.40
C ALA A 36 -6.95 11.05 12.18
N PHE A 37 -5.95 10.27 11.72
CA PHE A 37 -4.70 9.98 12.41
C PHE A 37 -3.45 10.33 11.59
N ILE A 38 -3.25 9.68 10.44
CA ILE A 38 -2.01 9.79 9.66
C ILE A 38 -1.81 11.21 9.12
N ALA A 39 -2.79 11.74 8.40
CA ALA A 39 -2.70 13.04 7.77
C ALA A 39 -2.36 14.15 8.77
N PRO A 40 -3.08 14.32 9.91
CA PRO A 40 -2.80 15.43 10.80
C PRO A 40 -1.50 15.25 11.61
N ILE A 41 -1.07 14.02 11.93
CA ILE A 41 0.23 13.77 12.58
C ILE A 41 1.40 14.19 11.70
N TYR A 42 1.33 13.88 10.40
CA TYR A 42 2.42 14.14 9.46
C TYR A 42 2.25 15.45 8.67
N GLY A 43 1.22 16.25 9.00
CA GLY A 43 0.99 17.56 8.41
C GLY A 43 0.44 17.54 6.98
N PHE A 44 -0.16 16.43 6.55
CA PHE A 44 -0.91 16.35 5.29
C PHE A 44 -2.33 16.89 5.46
N ARG A 45 -2.90 17.41 4.38
CA ARG A 45 -4.27 17.94 4.39
C ARG A 45 -5.32 16.84 4.63
N ASP A 46 -5.14 15.71 3.98
CA ASP A 46 -6.05 14.57 3.96
C ASP A 46 -5.29 13.32 3.47
N ASN A 47 -5.96 12.17 3.42
CA ASN A 47 -5.37 10.92 2.94
C ASN A 47 -4.93 11.00 1.46
N ILE A 48 -5.65 11.74 0.62
CA ILE A 48 -5.28 11.91 -0.80
C ILE A 48 -4.00 12.72 -0.95
N ASP A 49 -3.86 13.79 -0.17
CA ASP A 49 -2.65 14.61 -0.10
C ASP A 49 -1.46 13.79 0.41
N TYR A 50 -1.67 12.97 1.44
CA TYR A 50 -0.68 12.01 1.91
C TYR A 50 -0.19 11.08 0.78
N TYR A 51 -1.09 10.37 0.10
CA TYR A 51 -0.71 9.48 -1.01
C TYR A 51 -0.04 10.23 -2.15
N ARG A 52 -0.54 11.41 -2.52
CA ARG A 52 0.07 12.23 -3.57
C ARG A 52 1.47 12.71 -3.20
N CYS A 53 1.75 13.04 -1.95
CA CYS A 53 3.07 13.52 -1.54
C CYS A 53 4.08 12.40 -1.32
N THR A 54 3.59 11.19 -0.99
CA THR A 54 4.45 10.06 -0.57
C THR A 54 4.51 8.93 -1.57
N SER A 55 3.81 9.04 -2.70
CA SER A 55 3.77 7.97 -3.71
C SER A 55 5.17 7.64 -4.26
N CYS A 56 5.48 6.35 -4.30
CA CYS A 56 6.69 5.83 -4.94
C CYS A 56 6.68 6.03 -6.48
N TYR A 57 5.50 6.30 -7.06
CA TYR A 57 5.31 6.54 -8.50
C TYR A 57 6.35 7.51 -9.09
N TYR A 58 6.58 8.64 -8.43
CA TYR A 58 7.49 9.68 -8.91
C TYR A 58 8.96 9.25 -8.99
N TYR A 59 9.31 8.13 -8.37
CA TYR A 59 10.67 7.60 -8.32
C TYR A 59 10.89 6.43 -9.28
N LEU A 60 9.83 5.87 -9.88
CA LEU A 60 9.93 4.79 -10.86
C LEU A 60 10.86 5.12 -12.05
N PRO A 61 10.85 6.34 -12.62
CA PRO A 61 11.79 6.71 -13.68
C PRO A 61 13.26 6.60 -13.29
N GLY A 62 13.58 6.71 -11.99
CA GLY A 62 14.94 6.68 -11.47
C GLY A 62 15.51 5.29 -11.20
N VAL A 63 14.70 4.23 -11.40
CA VAL A 63 15.14 2.84 -11.17
C VAL A 63 16.24 2.49 -12.19
N ALA A 64 17.40 2.05 -11.69
CA ALA A 64 18.57 1.76 -12.52
C ALA A 64 18.86 0.25 -12.70
N VAL A 65 18.21 -0.59 -11.90
CA VAL A 65 18.35 -2.05 -11.94
C VAL A 65 17.01 -2.69 -12.28
N PRO A 66 16.99 -3.85 -12.97
CA PRO A 66 15.75 -4.53 -13.30
C PRO A 66 14.86 -4.72 -12.06
N LEU A 67 13.66 -4.14 -12.11
CA LEU A 67 12.67 -4.18 -11.03
C LEU A 67 11.40 -4.85 -11.56
N TYR A 68 10.96 -5.91 -10.88
CA TYR A 68 9.71 -6.57 -11.18
C TYR A 68 8.72 -6.38 -10.04
N ILE A 69 7.62 -5.68 -10.33
CA ILE A 69 6.56 -5.36 -9.38
C ILE A 69 5.40 -6.31 -9.65
N ILE A 70 4.91 -6.97 -8.61
CA ILE A 70 3.77 -7.88 -8.68
C ILE A 70 2.71 -7.34 -7.72
N ASN A 71 1.47 -7.20 -8.20
CA ASN A 71 0.34 -6.75 -7.40
C ASN A 71 -0.93 -7.53 -7.78
N ALA A 72 -1.82 -7.73 -6.81
CA ALA A 72 -3.10 -8.38 -7.02
C ALA A 72 -4.21 -7.34 -7.20
N GLN A 73 -5.12 -7.55 -8.15
CA GLN A 73 -6.26 -6.67 -8.40
C GLN A 73 -7.27 -6.67 -7.23
N ASP A 74 -7.29 -7.74 -6.43
CA ASP A 74 -8.14 -7.89 -5.25
C ASP A 74 -7.43 -7.51 -3.93
N ASP A 75 -6.30 -6.80 -3.99
CA ASP A 75 -5.65 -6.23 -2.80
C ASP A 75 -6.49 -5.04 -2.24
N PRO A 76 -7.01 -5.12 -1.01
CA PRO A 76 -7.86 -4.08 -0.42
C PRO A 76 -7.14 -2.76 -0.10
N PHE A 77 -5.80 -2.71 -0.21
CA PHE A 77 -5.01 -1.50 0.06
C PHE A 77 -4.73 -0.64 -1.17
N PHE A 78 -4.96 -1.15 -2.38
CA PHE A 78 -4.68 -0.42 -3.61
C PHE A 78 -5.96 -0.05 -4.34
N ASP A 79 -5.94 1.12 -4.99
CA ASP A 79 -6.95 1.46 -5.98
C ASP A 79 -6.80 0.51 -7.19
N PRO A 80 -7.84 -0.28 -7.54
CA PRO A 80 -7.77 -1.20 -8.67
C PRO A 80 -7.58 -0.47 -10.01
N GLU A 81 -7.94 0.81 -10.10
CA GLU A 81 -7.73 1.63 -11.31
C GLU A 81 -6.30 2.18 -11.40
N PHE A 82 -5.58 2.29 -10.27
CA PHE A 82 -4.20 2.75 -10.27
C PHE A 82 -3.26 1.68 -10.83
N TYR A 83 -2.84 1.86 -12.09
CA TYR A 83 -1.93 0.97 -12.81
C TYR A 83 -0.92 1.81 -13.63
N PRO A 84 0.25 2.15 -13.07
CA PRO A 84 1.19 3.08 -13.71
C PRO A 84 2.01 2.41 -14.82
N ILE A 85 1.32 1.88 -15.83
CA ILE A 85 1.94 1.14 -16.94
C ILE A 85 2.90 2.01 -17.74
N GLU A 86 2.61 3.31 -17.86
CA GLU A 86 3.43 4.30 -18.54
C GLU A 86 4.84 4.44 -17.96
N GLU A 87 5.00 4.14 -16.67
CA GLU A 87 6.31 4.16 -15.98
C GLU A 87 7.09 2.85 -16.13
N THR A 88 6.56 1.89 -16.87
CA THR A 88 7.18 0.57 -17.10
C THR A 88 7.67 0.40 -18.53
N VAL A 89 8.49 -0.61 -18.76
CA VAL A 89 8.96 -0.99 -20.11
C VAL A 89 7.81 -1.26 -21.08
N ASP A 90 6.68 -1.81 -20.59
CA ASP A 90 5.52 -2.15 -21.42
C ASP A 90 4.73 -0.89 -21.83
N GLY A 91 4.82 0.19 -21.05
CA GLY A 91 4.26 1.51 -21.39
C GLY A 91 5.22 2.44 -22.12
N GLY A 92 6.45 1.99 -22.42
CA GLY A 92 7.45 2.76 -23.16
C GLY A 92 8.44 3.56 -22.31
N SER A 93 8.46 3.38 -20.99
CA SER A 93 9.49 3.95 -20.12
C SER A 93 10.87 3.34 -20.40
N LEU A 94 11.91 4.14 -20.22
CA LEU A 94 13.31 3.68 -20.28
C LEU A 94 13.75 2.97 -19.00
N ALA A 95 13.06 3.20 -17.88
CA ALA A 95 13.37 2.53 -16.63
C ALA A 95 13.11 1.02 -16.79
N PRO A 96 13.99 0.13 -16.28
CA PRO A 96 13.85 -1.32 -16.40
C PRO A 96 12.84 -1.86 -15.39
N VAL A 97 11.67 -1.24 -15.31
CA VAL A 97 10.56 -1.61 -14.44
C VAL A 97 9.55 -2.41 -15.24
N LYS A 98 9.13 -3.56 -14.72
CA LYS A 98 8.03 -4.34 -15.27
C LYS A 98 6.99 -4.59 -14.18
N LEU A 99 5.71 -4.51 -14.56
CA LEU A 99 4.59 -4.64 -13.65
C LEU A 99 3.70 -5.82 -14.08
N LEU A 100 3.37 -6.68 -13.14
CA LEU A 100 2.40 -7.76 -13.30
C LEU A 100 1.23 -7.54 -12.35
N ARG A 101 0.02 -7.39 -12.92
CA ARG A 101 -1.22 -7.48 -12.15
C ARG A 101 -1.82 -8.88 -12.27
N THR A 102 -1.94 -9.60 -11.17
CA THR A 102 -2.74 -10.84 -11.14
C THR A 102 -4.19 -10.53 -10.80
N LYS A 103 -5.12 -11.40 -11.20
CA LYS A 103 -6.54 -11.26 -10.84
C LYS A 103 -6.78 -11.49 -9.35
N HIS A 104 -6.02 -12.40 -8.75
CA HIS A 104 -6.16 -12.85 -7.38
C HIS A 104 -4.81 -12.97 -6.68
N GLY A 105 -4.87 -12.84 -5.36
CA GLY A 105 -3.74 -13.00 -4.43
C GLY A 105 -4.01 -12.25 -3.13
N GLY A 106 -4.75 -11.15 -3.19
CA GLY A 106 -4.93 -10.24 -2.06
C GLY A 106 -3.60 -9.68 -1.56
N HIS A 107 -3.64 -9.00 -0.41
CA HIS A 107 -2.49 -8.30 0.14
C HIS A 107 -1.31 -9.21 0.55
N LEU A 108 -1.60 -10.43 1.00
CA LEU A 108 -0.61 -11.35 1.57
C LEU A 108 -0.37 -12.61 0.71
N GLY A 109 -0.97 -12.69 -0.48
CA GLY A 109 -0.99 -13.91 -1.30
C GLY A 109 0.37 -14.43 -1.75
N TYR A 110 1.36 -13.54 -1.87
CA TYR A 110 2.69 -13.89 -2.37
C TYR A 110 3.71 -14.19 -1.26
N LEU A 111 3.36 -14.01 0.01
CA LEU A 111 4.29 -14.24 1.14
C LEU A 111 4.35 -15.69 1.60
N PHE A 112 3.27 -16.45 1.41
CA PHE A 112 3.11 -17.78 2.00
C PHE A 112 2.75 -18.86 1.00
N HIS A 113 2.84 -18.60 -0.30
CA HIS A 113 2.57 -19.61 -1.30
C HIS A 113 3.65 -20.71 -1.23
N GLN A 114 3.24 -21.90 -0.80
CA GLN A 114 4.06 -23.11 -0.86
C GLN A 114 3.71 -23.84 -2.14
N LEU A 115 4.70 -24.08 -2.99
CA LEU A 115 4.53 -24.91 -4.17
C LEU A 115 4.16 -26.32 -3.73
N GLU A 116 3.03 -26.84 -4.21
CA GLU A 116 2.74 -28.27 -4.10
C GLU A 116 3.66 -29.03 -5.09
N GLU A 117 4.17 -30.20 -4.69
CA GLU A 117 5.13 -30.99 -5.49
C GLU A 117 4.64 -31.29 -6.93
N ASN A 118 3.31 -31.24 -7.16
CA ASN A 118 2.68 -31.52 -8.43
C ASN A 118 2.75 -30.35 -9.45
N GLU A 119 3.01 -29.11 -9.03
CA GLU A 119 3.11 -27.95 -9.94
C GLU A 119 4.50 -27.84 -10.57
N THR A 120 5.54 -28.38 -9.91
CA THR A 120 6.93 -28.40 -10.39
C THR A 120 7.14 -29.28 -11.64
N SER A 121 6.20 -30.16 -11.95
CA SER A 121 6.34 -31.16 -13.02
C SER A 121 5.85 -30.67 -14.38
N GLN A 122 4.99 -29.65 -14.44
CA GLN A 122 4.42 -29.16 -15.72
C GLN A 122 5.37 -28.19 -16.45
N ASP A 123 6.26 -27.49 -15.75
CA ASP A 123 7.19 -26.53 -16.37
C ASP A 123 8.46 -27.18 -16.97
N LYS A 124 8.69 -28.48 -16.76
CA LYS A 124 9.84 -29.20 -17.33
C LYS A 124 9.59 -29.80 -18.72
N GLU A 125 8.36 -29.81 -19.20
CA GLU A 125 8.01 -30.39 -20.51
C GLU A 125 7.83 -29.36 -21.64
N ALA A 126 8.01 -28.06 -21.37
CA ALA A 126 7.87 -26.98 -22.36
C ALA A 126 9.20 -26.24 -22.68
N SER A 127 10.33 -26.96 -22.69
CA SER A 127 11.62 -26.45 -23.19
C SER A 127 12.14 -27.22 -24.41
#